data_AF-A0A938TTJ5-F1
#
_entry.id   AF-A0A938TTJ5-F1
#
_cell.length_a   1.000
_cell.length_b   1.000
_cell.length_c   1.000
_cell.angle_alpha   90.00
_cell.angle_beta   90.00
_cell.angle_gamma   90.00
#
_symmetry.space_group_name_H-M   'P 1'
#
loop_
_entity.id
_entity.type
_entity.pdbx_description
1 polymer ?
#
loop_
_entity_poly.entity_id
_entity_poly.type
_entity_poly.pdbx_seq_one_letter_code
_entity_poly.pdbx_strand_id
1 'polypeptide(L)'
;MDTTFDLGNLLVPTPQGGLRIGNTRVSLDSVVYAYRDGATPEEICQDYRALSLAQVYATIACYLNNRDQVDRYLENSEQCAEVIRQDLDSRHKEFLKDLRQRLDVARQAPTRRWRSQIPLRPRLQWSYCSGCPSKVAELRYGDRTGSRSIRGARPGM
;
A
#
# COMPACT_ATOMS: atom_id res chain seq x y z
N MET A 1 1.86 -23.64 -33.66
CA MET A 1 1.10 -22.88 -32.63
C MET A 1 -0.33 -23.25 -32.89
N ASP A 2 -0.74 -24.33 -32.27
CA ASP A 2 -1.90 -25.06 -32.71
C ASP A 2 -3.05 -24.60 -31.84
N THR A 3 -3.62 -23.44 -32.17
CA THR A 3 -4.96 -23.05 -31.73
C THR A 3 -5.98 -23.94 -32.45
N THR A 4 -5.89 -25.23 -32.20
CA THR A 4 -6.86 -26.21 -32.66
C THR A 4 -8.15 -25.88 -31.96
N PHE A 5 -9.15 -25.66 -32.80
CA PHE A 5 -10.49 -25.20 -32.50
C PHE A 5 -11.21 -26.18 -31.57
N ASP A 6 -11.03 -26.02 -30.27
CA ASP A 6 -11.65 -26.89 -29.27
C ASP A 6 -12.82 -26.17 -28.59
N LEU A 7 -13.99 -26.25 -29.23
CA LEU A 7 -15.26 -25.73 -28.68
C LEU A 7 -15.65 -26.43 -27.36
N GLY A 8 -15.11 -27.62 -27.10
CA GLY A 8 -15.40 -28.40 -25.89
C GLY A 8 -14.90 -27.73 -24.61
N ASN A 9 -13.91 -26.84 -24.70
CA ASN A 9 -13.30 -26.21 -23.54
C ASN A 9 -13.47 -24.68 -23.52
N LEU A 10 -14.56 -24.17 -24.12
CA LEU A 10 -14.78 -22.74 -24.27
C LEU A 10 -14.96 -22.00 -22.93
N LEU A 11 -15.60 -22.61 -21.93
CA LEU A 11 -15.84 -22.00 -20.63
C LEU A 11 -15.18 -22.84 -19.53
N VAL A 12 -14.22 -22.25 -18.83
CA VAL A 12 -13.45 -22.90 -17.76
C VAL A 12 -13.80 -22.23 -16.43
N PRO A 13 -14.31 -22.96 -15.43
CA PRO A 13 -14.55 -22.42 -14.10
C PRO A 13 -13.22 -22.15 -13.40
N THR A 14 -13.15 -21.04 -12.69
CA THR A 14 -12.00 -20.64 -11.88
C THR A 14 -12.18 -21.08 -10.43
N PRO A 15 -11.08 -21.30 -9.69
CA PRO A 15 -11.15 -21.59 -8.24
C PRO A 15 -11.85 -20.49 -7.43
N GLN A 16 -11.95 -19.29 -8.00
CA GLN A 16 -12.57 -18.11 -7.40
C GLN A 16 -14.09 -18.03 -7.69
N GLY A 17 -14.66 -19.04 -8.34
CA GLY A 17 -16.10 -19.12 -8.64
C GLY A 17 -16.53 -18.39 -9.92
N GLY A 18 -15.60 -17.78 -10.66
CA GLY A 18 -15.89 -17.12 -11.93
C GLY A 18 -15.69 -18.01 -13.16
N LEU A 19 -16.24 -17.63 -14.32
CA LEU A 19 -16.06 -18.32 -15.61
C LEU A 19 -15.07 -17.58 -16.53
N ARG A 20 -14.12 -18.31 -17.13
CA ARG A 20 -13.15 -17.80 -18.11
C ARG A 20 -13.30 -18.44 -19.47
N ILE A 21 -12.86 -17.73 -20.51
CA ILE A 21 -12.92 -18.23 -21.88
C ILE A 21 -11.64 -19.02 -22.21
N GLY A 22 -11.78 -20.33 -22.39
CA GLY A 22 -10.67 -21.24 -22.71
C GLY A 22 -9.49 -21.12 -21.74
N ASN A 23 -8.27 -21.07 -22.29
CA ASN A 23 -7.04 -20.87 -21.53
C ASN A 23 -6.67 -19.37 -21.36
N THR A 24 -7.61 -18.46 -21.57
CA THR A 24 -7.33 -17.02 -21.47
C THR A 24 -7.63 -16.49 -20.07
N ARG A 25 -7.11 -15.30 -19.79
CA ARG A 25 -7.44 -14.56 -18.55
C ARG A 25 -8.71 -13.72 -18.69
N VAL A 26 -9.42 -13.82 -19.81
CA VAL A 26 -10.62 -13.04 -20.08
C VAL A 26 -11.83 -13.77 -19.51
N SER A 27 -12.59 -13.06 -18.67
CA SER A 27 -13.81 -13.56 -18.04
C SER A 27 -14.95 -13.61 -19.06
N LEU A 28 -15.89 -14.54 -18.86
CA LEU A 28 -17.17 -14.52 -19.59
C LEU A 28 -17.87 -13.16 -19.43
N ASP A 29 -17.88 -12.65 -18.21
CA ASP A 29 -18.54 -11.42 -17.80
C ASP A 29 -18.11 -10.23 -18.67
N SER A 30 -16.79 -10.08 -18.89
CA SER A 30 -16.22 -8.99 -19.66
C SER A 30 -16.69 -8.97 -21.12
N VAL A 31 -16.84 -10.15 -21.73
CA VAL A 31 -17.36 -10.27 -23.11
C VAL A 31 -18.85 -10.00 -23.16
N VAL A 32 -19.61 -10.51 -22.19
CA VAL A 32 -21.06 -10.30 -22.12
C VAL A 32 -21.40 -8.83 -21.87
N TYR A 33 -20.67 -8.14 -20.99
CA TYR A 33 -20.85 -6.70 -20.77
C TYR A 33 -20.56 -5.89 -22.03
N ALA A 34 -19.43 -6.14 -22.70
CA ALA A 34 -19.09 -5.42 -23.93
C ALA A 34 -20.16 -5.64 -25.02
N TYR A 35 -20.68 -6.85 -25.16
CA TYR A 35 -21.78 -7.14 -26.08
C TYR A 35 -23.08 -6.41 -25.69
N ARG A 36 -23.41 -6.34 -24.40
CA ARG A 36 -24.57 -5.60 -23.88
C ARG A 36 -24.45 -4.09 -24.07
N ASP A 37 -23.23 -3.56 -24.06
CA ASP A 37 -22.93 -2.14 -24.34
C ASP A 37 -23.03 -1.80 -25.83
N GLY A 38 -23.31 -2.80 -26.69
CA GLY A 38 -23.51 -2.63 -28.13
C GLY A 38 -22.25 -2.83 -28.96
N ALA A 39 -21.15 -3.28 -28.35
CA ALA A 39 -19.93 -3.59 -29.10
C ALA A 39 -20.16 -4.82 -30.00
N THR A 40 -19.66 -4.73 -31.22
CA THR A 40 -19.68 -5.85 -32.16
C THR A 40 -18.69 -6.94 -31.75
N PRO A 41 -18.93 -8.22 -32.11
CA PRO A 41 -17.98 -9.31 -31.85
C PRO A 41 -16.55 -9.03 -32.34
N GLU A 42 -16.43 -8.30 -33.45
CA GLU A 42 -15.17 -7.88 -34.05
C GLU A 42 -14.45 -6.84 -33.20
N GLU A 43 -15.17 -5.84 -32.69
CA GLU A 43 -14.62 -4.84 -31.76
C GLU A 43 -14.18 -5.51 -30.45
N ILE A 44 -15.00 -6.41 -29.90
CA ILE A 44 -14.65 -7.18 -28.70
C ILE A 44 -13.37 -8.01 -28.94
N CYS A 45 -13.22 -8.62 -30.12
CA CYS A 45 -12.00 -9.34 -30.47
C CYS A 45 -10.77 -8.43 -30.58
N GLN A 46 -10.95 -7.18 -31.02
CA GLN A 46 -9.87 -6.18 -31.07
C GLN A 46 -9.44 -5.72 -29.67
N ASP A 47 -10.42 -5.50 -28.78
CA ASP A 47 -10.18 -5.14 -27.38
C ASP A 47 -9.47 -6.26 -26.62
N TYR A 48 -9.89 -7.51 -26.85
CA TYR A 48 -9.34 -8.69 -26.22
C TYR A 48 -8.51 -9.52 -27.20
N ARG A 49 -7.31 -9.04 -27.56
CA ARG A 49 -6.37 -9.73 -28.48
C ARG A 49 -5.98 -11.16 -28.08
N ALA A 50 -6.22 -11.56 -26.83
CA ALA A 50 -6.01 -12.92 -26.35
C ALA A 50 -7.08 -13.90 -26.85
N LEU A 51 -8.24 -13.39 -27.28
CA LEU A 51 -9.35 -14.17 -27.81
C LEU A 51 -9.28 -14.22 -29.33
N SER A 52 -9.64 -15.38 -29.89
CA SER A 52 -9.92 -15.50 -31.31
C SER A 52 -11.35 -15.03 -31.60
N LEU A 53 -11.57 -14.52 -32.81
CA LEU A 53 -12.90 -14.08 -33.25
C LEU A 53 -13.95 -15.20 -33.11
N ALA A 54 -13.56 -16.44 -33.44
CA ALA A 54 -14.44 -17.59 -33.30
C ALA A 54 -14.84 -17.87 -31.84
N GLN A 55 -13.92 -17.70 -30.88
CA GLN A 55 -14.25 -17.83 -29.46
C GLN A 55 -15.24 -16.76 -29.03
N VAL A 56 -15.06 -15.51 -29.48
CA VAL A 56 -16.01 -14.42 -29.17
C VAL A 56 -17.42 -14.76 -29.68
N TYR A 57 -17.54 -15.19 -30.94
CA TYR A 57 -18.84 -15.61 -31.48
C TYR A 57 -19.44 -16.81 -30.72
N ALA A 58 -18.63 -17.82 -30.40
CA ALA A 58 -19.11 -18.98 -29.66
C ALA A 58 -19.58 -18.60 -28.24
N THR A 59 -18.86 -17.69 -27.58
CA THR A 59 -19.25 -17.17 -26.26
C THR A 59 -20.56 -16.40 -26.35
N ILE A 60 -20.73 -15.52 -27.34
CA ILE A 60 -21.97 -14.77 -27.55
C ILE A 60 -23.13 -15.72 -27.86
N ALA A 61 -22.91 -16.75 -28.70
CA ALA A 61 -23.92 -17.76 -28.97
C ALA A 61 -24.35 -18.52 -27.70
N CYS A 62 -23.38 -18.91 -26.86
CA CYS A 62 -23.64 -19.55 -25.58
C CYS A 62 -24.46 -18.66 -24.63
N TYR A 63 -24.13 -17.37 -24.59
CA TYR A 63 -24.87 -16.36 -23.82
C TYR A 63 -26.31 -16.21 -24.33
N LEU A 64 -26.51 -16.05 -25.65
CA LEU A 64 -27.84 -15.90 -26.23
C LEU A 64 -28.73 -17.13 -26.01
N ASN A 65 -28.14 -18.33 -25.99
CA ASN A 65 -28.87 -19.57 -25.72
C ASN A 65 -29.26 -19.74 -24.24
N ASN A 66 -28.50 -19.15 -23.31
CA ASN A 66 -28.67 -19.36 -21.86
C ASN A 66 -28.81 -18.04 -21.08
N ARG A 67 -29.44 -17.05 -21.70
CA ARG A 67 -29.45 -15.66 -21.22
C ARG A 67 -29.87 -15.54 -19.74
N ASP A 68 -31.00 -16.14 -19.37
CA ASP A 68 -31.51 -16.09 -17.99
C ASP A 68 -30.58 -16.74 -16.96
N GLN A 69 -29.79 -17.75 -17.35
CA GLN A 69 -28.87 -18.42 -16.46
C GLN A 69 -27.60 -17.58 -16.28
N VAL A 70 -27.08 -17.02 -17.37
CA VAL A 70 -25.89 -16.18 -17.34
C VAL A 70 -26.19 -14.86 -16.63
N ASP A 71 -27.35 -14.24 -16.88
CA ASP A 71 -27.75 -13.00 -16.22
C ASP A 71 -27.83 -13.16 -14.69
N ARG A 72 -28.44 -14.26 -14.19
CA ARG A 72 -28.44 -14.56 -12.75
C ARG A 72 -27.03 -14.77 -12.18
N TYR A 73 -26.16 -15.42 -12.95
CA TYR A 73 -24.77 -15.62 -12.52
C TYR A 73 -24.01 -14.28 -12.47
N LEU A 74 -24.24 -13.38 -13.42
CA LEU A 74 -23.65 -12.04 -13.43
C LEU A 74 -24.14 -11.21 -12.24
N GLU A 75 -25.45 -11.20 -11.97
CA GLU A 75 -26.03 -10.50 -10.80
C GLU A 75 -25.41 -10.99 -9.48
N ASN A 76 -25.29 -12.30 -9.30
CA ASN A 76 -24.65 -12.87 -8.11
C ASN A 76 -23.18 -12.46 -8.00
N SER A 77 -22.47 -12.44 -9.14
CA SER A 77 -21.05 -12.06 -9.19
C SER A 77 -20.85 -10.57 -8.85
N GLU A 78 -21.76 -9.70 -9.31
CA GLU A 78 -21.76 -8.27 -8.98
C GLU A 78 -22.02 -8.03 -7.49
N GLN A 79 -22.99 -8.74 -6.89
CA GLN A 79 -23.26 -8.63 -5.46
C GLN A 79 -22.05 -9.06 -4.62
N CYS A 80 -21.40 -10.17 -4.97
CA CYS A 80 -20.18 -10.60 -4.30
C CYS A 80 -19.04 -9.57 -4.46
N ALA A 81 -18.86 -9.00 -5.65
CA ALA A 81 -17.85 -7.99 -5.90
C ALA A 81 -18.11 -6.71 -5.09
N GLU A 82 -19.37 -6.29 -4.97
CA GLU A 82 -19.75 -5.11 -4.21
C GLU A 82 -19.49 -5.28 -2.71
N VAL A 83 -19.81 -6.44 -2.13
CA VAL A 83 -19.49 -6.75 -0.72
C VAL A 83 -17.97 -6.66 -0.48
N ILE A 84 -17.16 -7.21 -1.39
CA ILE A 84 -15.70 -7.15 -1.30
C ILE A 84 -15.21 -5.70 -1.40
N ARG A 85 -15.76 -4.90 -2.33
CA ARG A 85 -15.40 -3.47 -2.47
C ARG A 85 -15.72 -2.70 -1.19
N GLN A 86 -16.89 -2.91 -0.60
CA GLN A 86 -17.31 -2.23 0.63
C GLN A 86 -16.42 -2.58 1.83
N ASP A 87 -16.04 -3.85 1.98
CA ASP A 87 -15.10 -4.28 3.02
C ASP A 87 -13.71 -3.66 2.82
N LEU A 88 -13.18 -3.69 1.59
CA LEU A 88 -11.89 -3.07 1.26
C LEU A 88 -11.90 -1.56 1.49
N ASP A 89 -12.94 -0.85 1.06
CA ASP A 89 -13.10 0.58 1.28
C ASP A 89 -13.19 0.93 2.76
N SER A 90 -13.91 0.13 3.54
CA SER A 90 -14.04 0.33 4.99
C SER A 90 -12.69 0.15 5.69
N ARG A 91 -11.94 -0.91 5.33
CA ARG A 91 -10.58 -1.15 5.85
C ARG A 91 -9.61 -0.03 5.43
N HIS A 92 -9.72 0.43 4.19
CA HIS A 92 -8.89 1.52 3.67
C HIS A 92 -9.17 2.83 4.42
N LYS A 93 -10.44 3.17 4.66
CA LYS A 93 -10.84 4.35 5.43
C LYS A 93 -10.31 4.30 6.86
N GLU A 94 -10.41 3.15 7.53
CA GLU A 94 -9.89 2.99 8.89
C GLU A 94 -8.36 3.11 8.93
N PHE A 95 -7.67 2.50 7.97
CA PHE A 95 -6.21 2.63 7.83
C PHE A 95 -5.78 4.09 7.63
N LEU A 96 -6.46 4.84 6.75
CA LEU A 96 -6.15 6.25 6.53
C LEU A 96 -6.42 7.12 7.76
N LYS A 97 -7.46 6.78 8.54
CA LYS A 97 -7.78 7.47 9.79
C LYS A 97 -6.68 7.26 10.85
N ASP A 98 -6.22 6.02 11.05
CA ASP A 98 -5.09 5.72 11.95
C ASP A 98 -3.82 6.44 11.49
N LEU A 99 -3.48 6.34 10.20
CA LEU A 99 -2.30 6.98 9.65
C LEU A 99 -2.34 8.50 9.85
N ARG A 100 -3.50 9.12 9.60
CA ARG A 100 -3.70 10.56 9.82
C ARG A 100 -3.51 10.93 11.30
N GLN A 101 -4.11 10.18 12.21
CA GLN A 101 -3.96 10.41 13.65
C GLN A 101 -2.49 10.31 14.08
N ARG A 102 -1.75 9.32 13.60
CA ARG A 102 -0.32 9.15 13.88
C ARG A 102 0.51 10.31 13.34
N LEU A 103 0.22 10.78 12.13
CA LEU A 103 0.89 11.95 11.54
C LEU A 103 0.59 13.23 12.31
N ASP A 104 -0.65 13.42 12.78
CA ASP A 104 -1.03 14.59 13.57
C ASP A 104 -0.37 14.60 14.95
N VAL A 105 -0.26 13.44 15.61
CA VAL A 105 0.54 13.29 16.83
C VAL A 105 2.01 13.60 16.57
N ALA A 106 2.59 13.10 15.47
CA ALA A 106 3.98 13.37 15.11
C ALA A 106 4.24 14.86 14.79
N ARG A 107 3.25 15.56 14.24
CA ARG A 107 3.31 17.02 13.98
C ARG A 107 3.25 17.84 15.26
N GLN A 108 2.40 17.44 16.20
CA GLN A 108 2.19 18.14 17.47
C GLN A 108 3.23 17.78 18.53
N ALA A 109 3.92 16.64 18.36
CA ALA A 109 5.07 16.31 19.17
C ALA A 109 6.06 17.47 19.08
N PRO A 110 6.41 18.13 20.20
CA PRO A 110 7.40 19.19 20.17
C PRO A 110 8.65 18.56 19.56
N THR A 111 9.01 19.01 18.36
CA THR A 111 10.23 18.61 17.66
C THR A 111 11.30 18.56 18.72
N ARG A 112 11.82 17.35 18.97
CA ARG A 112 12.68 17.07 20.11
C ARG A 112 13.61 18.25 20.28
N ARG A 113 13.56 18.81 21.48
CA ARG A 113 14.30 19.93 22.08
C ARG A 113 15.83 19.75 22.00
N TRP A 114 16.35 19.13 20.95
CA TRP A 114 17.76 18.97 20.66
C TRP A 114 18.49 20.30 20.58
N ARG A 115 17.81 21.44 20.37
CA ARG A 115 18.45 22.76 20.29
C ARG A 115 18.72 23.42 21.65
N SER A 116 17.97 23.11 22.72
CA SER A 116 18.23 23.68 24.05
C SER A 116 19.02 22.76 24.98
N GLN A 117 19.42 21.58 24.48
CA GLN A 117 20.21 20.58 25.20
C GLN A 117 21.50 20.27 24.44
N ILE A 118 21.94 21.20 23.60
CA ILE A 118 23.33 21.28 23.16
C ILE A 118 24.08 21.89 24.34
N PRO A 119 24.97 21.17 25.05
CA PRO A 119 25.90 21.85 25.93
C PRO A 119 26.64 22.87 25.06
N LEU A 120 26.56 24.16 25.44
CA LEU A 120 27.35 25.20 24.80
C LEU A 120 28.78 24.66 24.75
N ARG A 121 29.33 24.49 23.52
CA ARG A 121 30.72 24.13 23.36
C ARG A 121 31.51 25.08 24.26
N PRO A 122 32.34 24.57 25.21
CA PRO A 122 33.05 25.46 26.10
C PRO A 122 33.84 26.43 25.24
N ARG A 123 33.52 27.71 25.37
CA ARG A 123 34.32 28.76 24.75
C ARG A 123 35.65 28.70 25.49
N LEU A 124 36.64 28.05 24.89
CA LEU A 124 38.01 28.07 25.37
C LEU A 124 38.47 29.53 25.35
N GLN A 125 38.27 30.22 26.47
CA GLN A 125 38.74 31.57 26.66
C GLN A 125 40.19 31.45 27.11
N TRP A 126 41.11 31.63 26.16
CA TRP A 126 42.51 31.78 26.48
C TRP A 126 42.69 33.13 27.17
N SER A 127 42.88 33.14 28.49
CA SER A 127 43.45 34.29 29.17
C SER A 127 44.96 34.16 29.17
N TYR A 128 45.63 35.06 28.45
CA TYR A 128 47.06 35.27 28.61
C TYR A 128 47.29 35.94 29.97
N CYS A 129 47.96 35.24 30.89
CA CYS A 129 48.65 35.91 31.99
C CYS A 129 49.88 36.59 31.39
N SER A 130 49.88 37.91 31.30
CA SER A 130 51.07 38.69 31.01
C SER A 130 52.07 38.51 32.16
N GLY A 131 52.94 37.48 32.07
CA GLY A 131 54.11 37.37 32.96
C GLY A 131 54.75 36.02 33.27
N CYS A 132 54.24 34.84 32.85
CA CYS A 132 54.86 33.55 33.23
C CYS A 132 55.05 32.56 32.05
N PRO A 133 56.16 31.76 31.99
CA PRO A 133 56.52 30.97 30.81
C PRO A 133 56.12 29.47 30.83
N SER A 134 55.30 28.99 31.76
CA SER A 134 54.85 27.57 31.77
C SER A 134 53.32 27.45 31.80
N LYS A 135 52.74 26.82 30.77
CA LYS A 135 51.29 26.61 30.60
C LYS A 135 50.73 25.71 31.70
N VAL A 136 49.75 26.19 32.48
CA VAL A 136 48.84 25.33 33.24
C VAL A 136 47.41 25.77 32.90
N ALA A 137 46.62 24.88 32.29
CA ALA A 137 45.23 25.13 31.96
C ALA A 137 44.36 24.71 33.15
N GLU A 138 43.73 25.67 33.83
CA GLU A 138 42.79 25.41 34.91
C GLU A 138 41.36 25.37 34.36
N LEU A 139 40.72 24.20 34.43
CA LEU A 139 39.33 24.01 34.00
C LEU A 139 38.38 24.39 35.15
N ARG A 140 37.75 25.56 35.08
CA ARG A 140 36.61 25.89 35.95
C ARG A 140 35.31 25.42 35.32
N TYR A 141 34.71 24.38 35.90
CA TYR A 141 33.30 24.05 35.68
C TYR A 141 32.44 24.89 36.64
N GLY A 142 31.56 25.72 36.09
CA GLY A 142 30.51 26.42 36.84
C GLY A 142 29.16 25.79 36.53
N ASP A 143 28.69 24.87 37.38
CA ASP A 143 27.34 24.32 37.28
C ASP A 143 26.32 25.32 37.81
N ARG A 144 25.35 25.70 36.97
CA ARG A 144 24.32 26.69 37.30
C ARG A 144 23.06 26.07 37.95
N THR A 145 23.17 24.85 38.47
CA THR A 145 22.06 24.15 39.13
C THR A 145 22.49 23.76 40.53
N GLY A 146 21.72 24.24 41.50
CA GLY A 146 21.98 24.12 42.93
C GLY A 146 22.55 22.77 43.36
N SER A 147 23.51 22.87 44.27
CA SER A 147 24.17 21.82 45.02
C SER A 147 23.21 20.72 45.44
N ARG A 148 23.28 19.58 44.75
CA ARG A 148 22.69 18.32 45.20
C ARG A 148 23.84 17.42 45.67
N SER A 149 23.98 17.29 46.98
CA SER A 149 24.95 16.39 47.62
C SER A 149 24.57 14.95 47.28
N ILE A 150 25.36 14.31 46.43
CA ILE A 150 25.36 12.85 46.23
C ILE A 150 26.53 12.28 47.01
N ARG A 151 26.24 11.75 48.21
CA ARG A 151 27.17 10.86 48.92
C ARG A 151 27.21 9.52 48.17
N GLY A 152 28.26 9.29 47.39
CA GLY A 152 28.58 8.01 46.78
C GLY A 152 29.60 7.24 47.63
N ALA A 153 29.28 6.00 47.99
CA ALA A 153 30.12 5.08 48.73
C ALA A 153 31.38 4.67 47.93
N ARG A 154 32.50 4.45 48.63
CA ARG A 154 33.71 3.86 48.05
C ARG A 154 33.49 2.37 47.74
N PRO A 155 33.87 1.85 46.56
CA PRO A 155 34.16 0.43 46.43
C PRO A 155 35.53 0.14 47.06
N GLY A 156 35.54 -0.75 48.05
CA GLY A 156 36.75 -1.40 48.54
C GLY A 156 37.29 -2.39 47.50
N MET A 157 38.61 -2.58 47.56
CA MET A 157 39.44 -3.45 46.72
C MET A 157 39.00 -4.91 46.69
#